data_AF-A0A7Y5UL92-F1
#
_entry.id   AF-A0A7Y5UL92-F1
#
_cell.length_a   1.000
_cell.length_b   1.000
_cell.length_c   1.000
_cell.angle_alpha   90.00
_cell.angle_beta   90.00
_cell.angle_gamma   90.00
#
_symmetry.space_group_name_H-M   'P 1'
#
loop_
_entity.id
_entity.type
_entity.pdbx_description
1 polymer ?
#
loop_
_entity_poly.entity_id
_entity_poly.type
_entity_poly.pdbx_seq_one_letter_code
_entity_poly.pdbx_strand_id
1 'polypeptide(L)'
;MSIVQEREPSMSRLLIAGASSLLACAALAQPQQQQPPNPEQMKQIMQATMGAMVSVMGPMTDAVIDAQVNAAARPETAEKIAAFKKNLYDALLKKGFNAQQALQIVISTAPPAAAPSAK
;
A
#
# COMPACT_ATOMS: atom_id res chain seq x y z
N MET A 1 -37.78 7.14 66.04
CA MET A 1 -37.75 6.01 66.99
C MET A 1 -36.64 5.09 66.50
N SER A 2 -35.36 5.47 66.60
CA SER A 2 -34.51 5.70 67.79
C SER A 2 -34.11 4.41 68.49
N ILE A 3 -32.79 4.30 68.74
CA ILE A 3 -32.07 3.52 69.78
C ILE A 3 -31.61 2.12 69.27
N VAL A 4 -30.33 1.90 68.94
CA VAL A 4 -29.07 1.87 69.76
C VAL A 4 -29.03 0.72 70.77
N GLN A 5 -28.11 -0.22 70.55
CA GLN A 5 -27.42 -1.02 71.58
C GLN A 5 -26.25 -1.74 70.87
N GLU A 6 -24.98 -1.33 70.85
CA GLU A 6 -24.00 -0.96 71.90
C GLU A 6 -23.88 -1.99 73.05
N ARG A 7 -22.85 -2.84 72.97
CA ARG A 7 -21.98 -3.20 74.11
C ARG A 7 -20.72 -3.99 73.68
N GLU A 8 -19.62 -3.27 73.44
CA GLU A 8 -18.41 -3.18 74.30
C GLU A 8 -17.69 -4.47 74.80
N PRO A 9 -16.42 -4.40 75.26
CA PRO A 9 -15.25 -4.83 74.51
C PRO A 9 -14.47 -5.93 75.25
N SER A 10 -13.43 -6.48 74.64
CA SER A 10 -12.31 -7.03 75.43
C SER A 10 -10.99 -6.55 74.87
N MET A 11 -10.29 -5.86 75.75
CA MET A 11 -9.17 -4.98 75.52
C MET A 11 -7.86 -5.76 75.55
N SER A 12 -6.88 -5.25 74.80
CA SER A 12 -5.44 -5.44 74.99
C SER A 12 -4.84 -6.79 74.60
N ARG A 13 -4.20 -6.79 73.42
CA ARG A 13 -2.72 -6.78 73.35
C ARG A 13 -2.22 -6.34 71.97
N LEU A 14 -1.62 -5.15 71.98
CA LEU A 14 -0.39 -4.75 71.30
C LEU A 14 -0.10 -5.32 69.90
N LEU A 15 -0.16 -4.41 68.92
CA LEU A 15 0.95 -4.01 68.04
C LEU A 15 2.00 -5.09 67.70
N ILE A 16 2.13 -5.44 66.42
CA ILE A 16 3.39 -5.38 65.66
C ILE A 16 3.06 -5.37 64.16
N ALA A 17 3.75 -4.46 63.47
CA ALA A 17 3.72 -4.20 62.04
C ALA A 17 4.02 -5.44 61.18
N GLY A 18 3.36 -5.56 60.03
CA GLY A 18 3.61 -6.61 59.06
C GLY A 18 3.02 -6.32 57.69
N ALA A 19 3.67 -5.41 56.96
CA ALA A 19 3.74 -5.29 55.50
C ALA A 19 2.47 -5.61 54.66
N SER A 20 1.77 -4.53 54.30
CA SER A 20 1.05 -4.41 53.04
C SER A 20 1.98 -4.68 51.84
N SER A 21 1.57 -5.46 50.85
CA SER A 21 1.49 -4.94 49.48
C SER A 21 0.86 -5.94 48.52
N LEU A 22 -0.21 -5.44 47.90
CA LEU A 22 -0.89 -5.96 46.73
C LEU A 22 0.10 -6.33 45.62
N LEU A 23 0.00 -7.57 45.13
CA LEU A 23 0.60 -8.00 43.87
C LEU A 23 -0.12 -7.27 42.71
N ALA A 24 0.33 -6.05 42.41
CA ALA A 24 -0.15 -5.29 41.27
C ALA A 24 0.60 -5.72 40.00
N CYS A 25 -0.15 -6.16 39.00
CA CYS A 25 0.30 -6.44 37.65
C CYS A 25 1.08 -5.24 37.06
N ALA A 26 2.38 -5.41 36.85
CA ALA A 26 3.17 -4.55 35.98
C ALA A 26 3.91 -5.43 34.96
N ALA A 27 3.16 -5.95 33.99
CA ALA A 27 3.76 -6.39 32.73
C ALA A 27 4.24 -5.13 32.00
N LEU A 28 5.52 -4.81 32.20
CA LEU A 28 6.20 -3.73 31.50
C LEU A 28 6.20 -4.04 30.00
N ALA A 29 5.32 -3.39 29.24
CA ALA A 29 5.55 -3.17 27.82
C ALA A 29 6.77 -2.24 27.71
N GLN A 30 7.96 -2.83 27.54
CA GLN A 30 9.16 -2.05 27.24
C GLN A 30 8.98 -1.39 25.87
N PRO A 31 9.16 -0.06 25.75
CA PRO A 31 9.23 0.56 24.44
C PRO A 31 10.47 0.03 23.75
N GLN A 32 10.26 -0.81 22.73
CA GLN A 32 11.33 -1.35 21.91
C GLN A 32 11.97 -0.16 21.18
N GLN A 33 13.10 0.34 21.70
CA GLN A 33 13.90 1.34 21.01
C GLN A 33 14.38 0.71 19.70
N GLN A 34 13.67 0.99 18.61
CA GLN A 34 14.10 0.63 17.26
C GLN A 34 15.35 1.45 16.96
N GLN A 35 16.52 0.87 17.25
CA GLN A 35 17.77 1.38 16.70
C GLN A 35 17.65 1.37 15.18
N PRO A 36 18.04 2.47 14.50
CA PRO A 36 18.02 2.50 13.04
C PRO A 36 18.86 1.33 12.50
N PRO A 37 18.37 0.59 11.50
CA PRO A 37 19.05 -0.60 11.02
C PRO A 37 20.42 -0.22 10.47
N ASN A 38 21.41 -1.07 10.77
CA ASN A 38 22.76 -0.86 10.24
C ASN A 38 22.77 -1.05 8.70
N PRO A 39 23.82 -0.62 8.00
CA PRO A 39 23.86 -0.68 6.53
C PRO A 39 23.67 -2.08 5.94
N GLU A 40 24.14 -3.13 6.62
CA GLU A 40 23.99 -4.52 6.18
C GLU A 40 22.54 -5.03 6.37
N GLN A 41 21.91 -4.69 7.49
CA GLN A 41 20.48 -4.94 7.70
C GLN A 41 19.63 -4.16 6.69
N MET A 42 20.01 -2.93 6.37
CA MET A 42 19.30 -2.14 5.36
C MET A 42 19.38 -2.80 3.97
N LYS A 43 20.55 -3.34 3.58
CA LYS A 43 20.69 -4.11 2.33
C LYS A 43 19.81 -5.38 2.33
N GLN A 44 19.77 -6.12 3.43
CA GLN A 44 18.93 -7.32 3.55
C GLN A 44 17.44 -6.98 3.45
N ILE A 45 17.01 -5.90 4.11
CA ILE A 45 15.63 -5.40 4.01
C ILE A 45 15.32 -4.99 2.56
N MET A 46 16.23 -4.28 1.88
CA MET A 46 16.04 -3.92 0.47
C MET A 46 15.96 -5.15 -0.43
N GLN A 47 16.84 -6.13 -0.27
CA GLN A 47 16.81 -7.36 -1.08
C GLN A 47 15.53 -8.17 -0.83
N ALA A 48 15.11 -8.33 0.42
CA ALA A 48 13.87 -9.01 0.76
C ALA A 48 12.64 -8.25 0.21
N THR A 49 12.63 -6.92 0.31
CA THR A 49 11.55 -6.08 -0.22
C THR A 49 11.48 -6.15 -1.73
N MET A 50 12.62 -6.06 -2.43
CA MET A 50 12.66 -6.19 -3.89
C MET A 50 12.25 -7.59 -4.34
N GLY A 51 12.71 -8.65 -3.68
CA GLY A 51 12.31 -10.03 -4.00
C GLY A 51 10.81 -10.28 -3.81
N ALA A 52 10.24 -9.78 -2.72
CA ALA A 52 8.80 -9.84 -2.47
C ALA A 52 8.01 -9.02 -3.50
N MET A 53 8.51 -7.84 -3.89
CA MET A 53 7.88 -6.99 -4.90
C MET A 53 7.89 -7.66 -6.28
N VAL A 54 8.99 -8.27 -6.70
CA VAL A 54 9.08 -9.01 -7.98
C VAL A 54 8.07 -10.17 -8.01
N SER A 55 7.90 -10.88 -6.89
CA SER A 55 6.98 -12.02 -6.78
C SER A 55 5.51 -11.64 -6.94
N VAL A 56 5.14 -10.40 -6.61
CA VAL A 56 3.77 -9.88 -6.74
C VAL A 56 3.58 -9.09 -8.05
N MET A 57 4.54 -8.26 -8.43
CA MET A 57 4.45 -7.40 -9.62
C MET A 57 4.61 -8.18 -10.93
N GLY A 58 5.42 -9.23 -10.96
CA GLY A 58 5.64 -10.02 -12.18
C GLY A 58 4.34 -10.56 -12.78
N PRO A 59 3.60 -11.43 -12.05
CA PRO A 59 2.32 -11.98 -12.54
C PRO A 59 1.26 -10.90 -12.82
N MET A 60 1.25 -9.81 -12.05
CA MET A 60 0.36 -8.68 -12.30
C MET A 60 0.69 -7.98 -13.62
N THR A 61 1.97 -7.81 -13.93
CA THR A 61 2.42 -7.20 -15.19
C THR A 61 2.02 -8.05 -16.38
N ASP A 62 2.22 -9.37 -16.30
CA ASP A 62 1.82 -10.32 -17.34
C ASP A 62 0.31 -10.26 -17.59
N ALA A 63 -0.50 -10.26 -16.52
CA ALA A 63 -1.95 -10.15 -16.65
C ALA A 63 -2.40 -8.83 -17.32
N VAL A 64 -1.71 -7.73 -17.03
CA VAL A 64 -1.99 -6.42 -17.66
C VAL A 64 -1.58 -6.42 -19.14
N ILE A 65 -0.48 -7.06 -19.51
CA ILE A 65 -0.06 -7.22 -20.90
C ILE A 65 -1.08 -8.06 -21.66
N ASP A 66 -1.44 -9.23 -21.14
CA ASP A 66 -2.42 -10.13 -21.76
C ASP A 66 -3.78 -9.45 -21.93
N ALA A 67 -4.24 -8.70 -20.92
CA ALA A 67 -5.48 -7.94 -21.02
C ALA A 67 -5.42 -6.90 -22.14
N GLN A 68 -4.31 -6.19 -22.29
CA GLN A 68 -4.12 -5.21 -23.37
C GLN A 68 -4.07 -5.87 -24.74
N VAL A 69 -3.34 -6.98 -24.89
CA VAL A 69 -3.25 -7.73 -26.15
C VAL A 69 -4.63 -8.25 -26.56
N ASN A 70 -5.35 -8.88 -25.63
CA ASN A 70 -6.70 -9.39 -25.88
C ASN A 70 -7.69 -8.27 -26.19
N ALA A 71 -7.58 -7.12 -25.52
CA ALA A 71 -8.39 -5.96 -25.82
C ALA A 71 -8.11 -5.42 -27.24
N ALA A 72 -6.84 -5.29 -27.61
CA ALA A 72 -6.41 -4.80 -28.92
C ALA A 72 -6.77 -5.77 -30.06
N ALA A 73 -6.84 -7.07 -29.79
CA ALA A 73 -7.20 -8.11 -30.76
C ALA A 73 -8.69 -8.10 -31.15
N ARG A 74 -9.56 -7.42 -30.36
CA ARG A 74 -10.99 -7.31 -30.72
C ARG A 74 -11.15 -6.46 -31.98
N PRO A 75 -11.96 -6.89 -32.98
CA PRO A 75 -12.15 -6.15 -34.24
C PRO A 75 -12.55 -4.68 -34.03
N GLU A 76 -13.53 -4.42 -33.16
CA GLU A 76 -13.98 -3.07 -32.83
C GLU A 76 -12.83 -2.19 -32.27
N THR A 77 -11.92 -2.79 -31.49
CA THR A 77 -10.79 -2.04 -30.93
C THR A 77 -9.75 -1.76 -32.01
N ALA A 78 -9.46 -2.71 -32.90
CA ALA A 78 -8.60 -2.50 -34.05
C ALA A 78 -9.13 -1.39 -34.97
N GLU A 79 -10.44 -1.37 -35.24
CA GLU A 79 -11.11 -0.31 -36.02
C GLU A 79 -10.94 1.07 -35.36
N LYS A 80 -11.15 1.16 -34.03
CA LYS A 80 -10.94 2.41 -33.28
C LYS A 80 -9.48 2.88 -33.34
N ILE A 81 -8.51 1.97 -33.23
CA ILE A 81 -7.08 2.28 -33.36
C ILE A 81 -6.78 2.80 -34.76
N ALA A 82 -7.30 2.16 -35.81
CA ALA A 82 -7.12 2.59 -37.19
C ALA A 82 -7.71 3.98 -37.42
N ALA A 83 -8.94 4.22 -36.95
CA ALA A 83 -9.59 5.52 -37.03
C ALA A 83 -8.79 6.61 -36.31
N PHE A 84 -8.27 6.32 -35.11
CA PHE A 84 -7.39 7.22 -34.37
C PHE A 84 -6.14 7.58 -35.19
N LYS A 85 -5.41 6.57 -35.70
CA LYS A 85 -4.18 6.78 -36.48
C LYS A 85 -4.44 7.59 -37.75
N LYS A 86 -5.52 7.30 -38.47
CA LYS A 86 -5.94 8.05 -39.67
C LYS A 86 -6.26 9.51 -39.32
N ASN A 87 -7.06 9.73 -38.28
CA ASN A 87 -7.46 11.08 -37.88
C ASN A 87 -6.25 11.92 -37.43
N LEU A 88 -5.30 11.30 -36.73
CA LEU A 88 -4.04 11.95 -36.36
C LEU A 88 -3.21 12.32 -37.61
N TYR A 89 -3.05 11.40 -38.55
CA TYR A 89 -2.35 11.67 -39.82
C TYR A 89 -2.98 12.85 -40.58
N ASP A 90 -4.29 12.81 -40.80
CA ASP A 90 -5.02 13.85 -41.52
C ASP A 90 -4.92 15.21 -40.81
N ALA A 91 -4.96 15.20 -39.47
CA ALA A 91 -4.80 16.42 -38.68
C ALA A 91 -3.38 17.00 -38.80
N LEU A 92 -2.34 16.17 -38.82
CA LEU A 92 -0.95 16.62 -38.99
C LEU A 92 -0.74 17.23 -40.38
N LEU A 93 -1.27 16.61 -41.44
CA LEU A 93 -1.22 17.20 -42.79
C LEU A 93 -1.89 18.58 -42.83
N LYS A 94 -3.09 18.71 -42.22
CA LYS A 94 -3.80 20.01 -42.12
C LYS A 94 -3.01 21.06 -41.33
N LYS A 95 -2.11 20.65 -40.44
CA LYS A 95 -1.23 21.52 -39.66
C LYS A 95 0.06 21.90 -40.40
N GLY A 96 0.28 21.41 -41.62
CA GLY A 96 1.42 21.77 -42.46
C GLY A 96 2.60 20.81 -42.37
N PHE A 97 2.47 19.68 -41.67
CA PHE A 97 3.48 18.63 -41.74
C PHE A 97 3.45 17.98 -43.12
N ASN A 98 4.62 17.61 -43.64
CA ASN A 98 4.67 16.80 -44.85
C ASN A 98 4.28 15.34 -44.54
N ALA A 99 3.98 14.56 -45.59
CA ALA A 99 3.53 13.17 -45.45
C ALA A 99 4.50 12.28 -44.66
N GLN A 100 5.80 12.43 -44.87
CA GLN A 100 6.81 11.63 -44.16
C GLN A 100 6.87 11.98 -42.68
N GLN A 101 6.86 13.27 -42.34
CA GLN A 101 6.83 13.74 -40.95
C GLN A 101 5.55 13.30 -40.24
N ALA A 102 4.40 13.47 -40.88
CA ALA A 102 3.12 13.07 -40.33
C ALA A 102 3.06 11.56 -40.06
N LEU A 103 3.54 10.74 -41.01
CA LEU A 103 3.59 9.28 -40.84
C LEU A 103 4.52 8.88 -39.68
N GLN A 104 5.69 9.51 -39.55
CA GLN A 104 6.62 9.22 -38.44
C GLN A 104 6.02 9.55 -37.07
N ILE A 105 5.29 10.66 -36.95
CA ILE A 105 4.58 11.02 -35.72
C ILE A 105 3.49 9.98 -35.42
N VAL A 106 2.73 9.57 -36.43
CA VAL A 106 1.66 8.57 -36.28
C VAL A 106 2.21 7.22 -35.84
N ILE A 107 3.35 6.79 -36.38
CA ILE A 107 4.00 5.53 -35.98
C ILE A 107 4.49 5.60 -34.53
N SER A 108 5.16 6.69 -34.14
CA SER A 108 5.73 6.86 -32.79
C SER A 108 4.69 7.15 -31.70
N THR A 109 3.48 7.58 -32.06
CA THR A 109 2.40 7.84 -31.10
C THR A 109 1.70 6.53 -30.73
N ALA A 110 1.85 6.05 -29.49
CA ALA A 110 1.10 4.88 -29.02
C ALA A 110 -0.43 5.12 -29.08
N PRO A 111 -1.25 4.09 -29.38
CA PRO A 111 -2.70 4.20 -29.22
C PRO A 111 -3.04 4.53 -27.76
N PRO A 112 -4.12 5.28 -27.49
CA PRO A 112 -4.57 5.52 -26.12
C PRO A 112 -4.81 4.20 -25.39
N ALA A 113 -4.13 4.01 -24.26
CA ALA A 113 -4.28 2.86 -23.39
C ALA A 113 -4.80 3.30 -22.02
N ALA A 114 -5.56 2.43 -21.37
CA ALA A 114 -5.95 2.64 -19.98
C ALA A 114 -4.70 2.48 -19.09
N ALA A 115 -4.26 3.54 -18.44
CA ALA A 115 -3.34 3.41 -17.33
C ALA A 115 -4.11 2.85 -16.12
N PRO A 116 -3.51 1.97 -15.30
CA PRO A 116 -4.13 1.57 -14.05
C PRO A 116 -4.31 2.84 -13.19
N SER A 117 -5.57 3.18 -12.90
CA SER A 117 -5.88 4.27 -11.98
C SER A 117 -5.34 3.92 -10.60
N ALA A 118 -4.31 4.61 -10.14
CA ALA A 118 -3.95 4.62 -8.73
C ALA A 118 -5.09 5.33 -8.01
N LYS A 119 -5.90 4.57 -7.27
CA LYS A 119 -6.98 5.10 -6.44
C LYS A 119 -6.52 5.17 -5.00
#